data_AF-A0A5K7SF21-F1
#
_entry.id   AF-A0A5K7SF21-F1
#
_cell.length_a   1.000
_cell.length_b   1.000
_cell.length_c   1.000
_cell.angle_alpha   90.00
_cell.angle_beta   90.00
_cell.angle_gamma   90.00
#
_symmetry.space_group_name_H-M   'P 1'
#
loop_
_entity.id
_entity.type
_entity.pdbx_description
1 polymer ?
#
loop_
_entity_poly.entity_id
_entity_poly.type
_entity_poly.pdbx_seq_one_letter_code
_entity_poly.pdbx_strand_id
1 'polypeptide(L)'
;MQAITLKLESVKNDISYTGTFEPNKETRISADIQGKINSVLVDVGSAVRKGQALVQLDNSLLELQLQTIEIQIEGLEADVKRYTVLANADAIQGVQLEKTELSFKSAKVQKATLTEQINKTIITAPFSGIVTAKLTEEGAFSAPGIPLLQITDISSLKFTVNVPEQELSQFETNQQYALSADAYPETVLSGKVIMTGSKANMGNSFPVQFQ
;
A
#
# COMPACT_ATOMS: atom_id res chain seq x y z
N MET A 1 47.31 -44.34 42.36
CA MET A 1 46.63 -44.25 41.05
C MET A 1 45.27 -43.61 41.29
N GLN A 2 45.03 -42.40 40.78
CA GLN A 2 43.70 -41.77 40.85
C GLN A 2 42.93 -42.17 39.59
N ALA A 3 41.74 -42.75 39.77
CA ALA A 3 40.84 -43.07 38.67
C ALA A 3 39.93 -41.86 38.40
N ILE A 4 39.94 -41.37 37.15
CA ILE A 4 39.00 -40.35 36.68
C ILE A 4 37.76 -41.10 36.18
N THR A 5 36.60 -40.81 36.76
CA THR A 5 35.32 -41.35 36.29
C THR A 5 34.73 -40.39 35.26
N LEU A 6 34.63 -40.83 34.01
CA LEU A 6 34.00 -40.06 32.94
C LEU A 6 32.48 -40.14 33.08
N LYS A 7 31.82 -38.99 33.30
CA LYS A 7 30.37 -38.84 33.12
C LYS A 7 30.11 -38.31 31.72
N LEU A 8 29.26 -39.00 30.96
CA LEU A 8 28.73 -38.50 29.70
C LEU A 8 27.74 -37.37 30.02
N GLU A 9 28.11 -36.15 29.69
CA GLU A 9 27.22 -34.99 29.75
C GLU A 9 26.90 -34.58 28.31
N SER A 10 25.60 -34.46 28.00
CA SER A 10 25.14 -34.04 26.68
C SER A 10 25.36 -32.54 26.55
N VAL A 11 26.45 -32.14 25.88
CA VAL A 11 26.67 -30.74 25.52
C VAL A 11 25.63 -30.35 24.47
N LYS A 12 24.64 -29.54 24.85
CA LYS A 12 23.80 -28.85 23.86
C LYS A 12 24.68 -27.77 23.22
N ASN A 13 25.04 -27.97 21.97
CA ASN A 13 25.64 -26.92 21.16
C ASN A 13 24.50 -25.94 20.80
N ASP A 14 24.37 -24.86 21.56
CA ASP A 14 23.44 -23.79 21.21
C ASP A 14 24.05 -23.01 20.05
N ILE A 15 23.59 -23.31 18.83
CA ILE A 15 24.02 -22.60 17.62
C ILE A 15 23.22 -21.32 17.53
N SER A 16 23.91 -20.18 17.55
CA SER A 16 23.31 -18.86 17.40
C SER A 16 23.69 -18.24 16.07
N TYR A 17 22.71 -17.62 15.40
CA TYR A 17 22.94 -16.85 14.18
C TYR A 17 22.55 -15.39 14.40
N THR A 18 23.35 -14.48 13.86
CA THR A 18 23.00 -13.06 13.80
C THR A 18 22.19 -12.80 12.54
N GLY A 19 21.12 -12.04 12.69
CA GLY A 19 20.23 -11.67 11.60
C GLY A 19 19.80 -10.21 11.69
N THR A 20 18.95 -9.81 10.77
CA THR A 20 18.43 -8.45 10.68
C THR A 20 16.91 -8.45 10.70
N PHE A 21 16.32 -7.50 11.42
CA PHE A 21 14.90 -7.22 11.35
C PHE A 21 14.58 -6.34 10.16
N GLU A 22 13.55 -6.72 9.42
CA GLU A 22 12.99 -6.02 8.28
C GLU A 22 11.51 -5.77 8.54
N PRO A 23 10.95 -4.64 8.07
CA PRO A 23 9.52 -4.39 8.20
C PRO A 23 8.70 -5.39 7.39
N ASN A 24 7.45 -5.63 7.80
CA ASN A 24 6.56 -6.51 7.05
C ASN A 24 6.33 -6.01 5.62
N LYS A 25 6.09 -4.69 5.49
CA LYS A 25 5.92 -4.00 4.22
C LYS A 25 6.56 -2.63 4.29
N GLU A 26 7.14 -2.21 3.18
CA GLU A 26 7.62 -0.85 3.01
C GLU A 26 7.30 -0.42 1.57
N THR A 27 6.84 0.82 1.41
CA THR A 27 6.57 1.36 0.08
C THR A 27 6.77 2.87 0.04
N ARG A 28 7.18 3.36 -1.13
CA ARG A 28 7.20 4.78 -1.45
C ARG A 28 5.92 5.12 -2.20
N ILE A 29 5.22 6.12 -1.70
CA ILE A 29 3.96 6.60 -2.25
C ILE A 29 4.26 7.73 -3.23
N SER A 30 3.73 7.62 -4.44
CA SER A 30 3.69 8.70 -5.44
C SER A 30 2.24 9.02 -5.81
N ALA A 31 2.00 10.13 -6.50
CA ALA A 31 0.69 10.41 -7.07
C ALA A 31 0.44 9.62 -8.36
N ASP A 32 -0.82 9.33 -8.66
CA ASP A 32 -1.25 8.69 -9.93
C ASP A 32 -1.41 9.70 -11.07
N ILE A 33 -1.57 10.98 -10.72
CA ILE A 33 -1.72 12.10 -11.66
C ILE A 33 -0.72 13.21 -11.29
N GLN A 34 -0.40 14.03 -12.27
CA GLN A 34 0.42 15.22 -12.04
C GLN A 34 -0.43 16.36 -11.46
N GLY A 35 0.15 17.15 -10.56
CA GLY A 35 -0.53 18.27 -9.95
C GLY A 35 0.30 18.98 -8.89
N LYS A 36 -0.08 20.22 -8.56
CA LYS A 36 0.50 20.95 -7.44
C LYS A 36 -0.07 20.40 -6.13
N ILE A 37 0.77 20.25 -5.11
CA ILE A 37 0.34 19.84 -3.78
C ILE A 37 -0.29 21.03 -3.08
N ASN A 38 -1.56 20.87 -2.69
CA ASN A 38 -2.29 21.86 -1.90
C ASN A 38 -1.99 21.68 -0.41
N SER A 39 -2.02 20.44 0.09
CA SER A 39 -1.69 20.15 1.49
C SER A 39 -1.06 18.77 1.69
N VAL A 40 -0.23 18.67 2.74
CA VAL A 40 0.30 17.39 3.24
C VAL A 40 -0.28 17.15 4.63
N LEU A 41 -1.09 16.10 4.77
CA LEU A 41 -1.95 15.86 5.94
C LEU A 41 -1.27 15.04 7.05
N VAL A 42 -0.01 14.66 6.86
CA VAL A 42 0.75 13.78 7.74
C VAL A 42 2.21 14.21 7.81
N ASP A 43 2.86 13.91 8.93
CA ASP A 43 4.30 14.13 9.12
C ASP A 43 5.04 12.83 9.43
N VAL A 44 6.37 12.88 9.37
CA VAL A 44 7.25 11.76 9.76
C VAL A 44 6.93 11.33 11.19
N GLY A 45 6.79 10.03 11.41
CA GLY A 45 6.38 9.43 12.69
C GLY A 45 4.86 9.25 12.85
N SER A 46 4.05 9.80 11.94
CA SER A 46 2.59 9.64 12.00
C SER A 46 2.17 8.19 11.73
N ALA A 47 1.28 7.67 12.58
CA ALA A 47 0.60 6.40 12.32
C ALA A 47 -0.59 6.64 11.38
N VAL A 48 -0.69 5.84 10.32
CA VAL A 48 -1.72 5.96 9.29
C VAL A 48 -2.47 4.65 9.10
N ARG A 49 -3.74 4.73 8.71
CA ARG A 49 -4.58 3.56 8.37
C ARG A 49 -4.73 3.41 6.86
N LYS A 50 -4.95 2.18 6.39
CA LYS A 50 -5.31 1.93 4.98
C LYS A 50 -6.48 2.82 4.54
N GLY A 51 -6.32 3.52 3.42
CA GLY A 51 -7.30 4.44 2.86
C GLY A 51 -7.31 5.84 3.48
N GLN A 52 -6.51 6.11 4.51
CA GLN A 52 -6.38 7.44 5.08
C GLN A 52 -5.73 8.39 4.08
N ALA A 53 -6.29 9.58 3.92
CA ALA A 53 -5.71 10.65 3.09
C ALA A 53 -4.39 11.14 3.67
N LEU A 54 -3.40 11.34 2.81
CA LEU A 54 -2.03 11.71 3.17
C LEU A 54 -1.59 13.01 2.51
N VAL A 55 -1.92 13.17 1.22
CA VAL A 55 -1.58 14.35 0.43
C VAL A 55 -2.78 14.71 -0.44
N GLN A 56 -3.07 16.00 -0.51
CA GLN A 56 -4.10 16.56 -1.38
C GLN A 56 -3.43 17.37 -2.49
N LEU A 57 -3.68 17.01 -3.75
CA LEU A 57 -3.34 17.84 -4.90
C LEU A 57 -4.40 18.93 -5.09
N ASP A 58 -4.04 20.03 -5.73
CA ASP A 58 -5.01 21.03 -6.17
C ASP A 58 -6.00 20.39 -7.15
N ASN A 59 -7.27 20.45 -6.80
CA ASN A 59 -8.39 19.95 -7.58
C ASN A 59 -9.38 21.07 -7.94
N SER A 60 -9.03 22.34 -7.67
CA SER A 60 -9.94 23.49 -7.78
C SER A 60 -10.59 23.60 -9.17
N LEU A 61 -9.79 23.38 -10.23
CA LEU A 61 -10.31 23.39 -11.60
C LEU A 61 -11.19 22.17 -11.91
N LEU A 62 -10.84 20.99 -11.40
CA LEU A 62 -11.61 19.76 -11.61
C LEU A 62 -12.98 19.84 -10.94
N GLU A 63 -13.06 20.43 -9.74
CA GLU A 63 -14.32 20.68 -9.04
C GLU A 63 -15.24 21.62 -9.84
N LEU A 64 -14.70 22.70 -10.42
CA LEU A 64 -15.47 23.61 -11.28
C LEU A 64 -15.97 22.91 -12.56
N GLN A 65 -15.16 22.03 -13.15
CA GLN A 65 -15.57 21.22 -14.29
C GLN A 65 -16.65 20.20 -13.90
N LEU A 66 -16.54 19.58 -12.71
CA LEU A 66 -17.56 18.70 -12.17
C LEU A 66 -18.90 19.43 -12.00
N GLN A 67 -18.88 20.64 -11.43
CA GLN A 67 -20.08 21.46 -11.30
C GLN A 67 -20.72 21.79 -12.65
N THR A 68 -19.90 22.09 -13.67
CA THR A 68 -20.39 22.39 -15.02
C THR A 68 -21.08 21.19 -15.66
N ILE A 69 -20.48 19.99 -15.58
CA ILE A 69 -21.08 18.78 -16.16
C ILE A 69 -22.33 18.34 -15.39
N GLU A 70 -22.41 18.61 -14.09
CA GLU A 70 -23.62 18.33 -13.29
C GLU A 70 -24.81 19.16 -13.76
N ILE A 71 -24.63 20.46 -14.00
CA ILE A 71 -25.66 21.34 -14.56
C ILE A 71 -26.10 20.86 -15.96
N GLN A 72 -25.14 20.44 -16.79
CA GLN A 72 -25.45 19.88 -18.11
C GLN A 72 -26.27 18.59 -18.03
N ILE A 73 -25.92 17.69 -17.10
CA ILE A 73 -26.65 16.45 -16.84
C ILE A 73 -28.09 16.76 -16.39
N GLU A 74 -28.28 17.73 -15.50
CA GLU A 74 -29.61 18.14 -15.03
C GLU A 74 -30.50 18.61 -16.20
N GLY A 75 -29.98 19.47 -17.07
CA GLY A 75 -30.69 19.92 -18.26
C GLY A 75 -31.03 18.77 -19.22
N LEU A 76 -30.07 17.88 -19.49
CA LEU A 76 -30.28 16.72 -20.34
C LEU A 76 -31.29 15.73 -19.74
N GLU A 77 -31.31 15.56 -18.41
CA GLU A 77 -32.29 14.71 -17.73
C GLU A 77 -33.72 15.25 -17.91
N ALA A 78 -33.89 16.56 -17.75
CA ALA A 78 -35.17 17.23 -17.97
C ALA A 78 -35.62 17.10 -19.43
N ASP A 79 -34.70 17.21 -20.37
CA ASP A 79 -34.97 17.05 -21.81
C ASP A 79 -35.36 15.61 -22.16
N VAL A 80 -34.65 14.59 -21.64
CA VAL A 80 -35.04 13.19 -21.82
C VAL A 80 -36.46 12.99 -21.31
N LYS A 81 -36.78 13.41 -20.08
CA LYS A 81 -38.12 13.27 -19.51
C LYS A 81 -39.20 13.92 -20.39
N ARG A 82 -38.95 15.15 -20.85
CA ARG A 82 -39.87 15.90 -21.72
C ARG A 82 -40.06 15.21 -23.07
N TYR A 83 -38.99 14.77 -23.71
CA TYR A 83 -39.05 14.11 -25.01
C TYR A 83 -39.63 12.71 -24.93
N THR A 84 -39.48 11.98 -23.83
CA THR A 84 -40.18 10.71 -23.61
C THR A 84 -41.70 10.92 -23.62
N VAL A 85 -42.20 11.94 -22.90
CA VAL A 85 -43.64 12.25 -22.90
C VAL A 85 -44.13 12.64 -24.30
N LEU A 86 -43.39 13.49 -25.02
CA LEU A 86 -43.79 13.94 -26.36
C LEU A 86 -43.71 12.82 -27.41
N ALA A 87 -42.71 11.93 -27.33
CA ALA A 87 -42.58 10.80 -28.24
C ALA A 87 -43.71 9.79 -28.03
N ASN A 88 -44.10 9.52 -26.78
CA ASN A 88 -45.25 8.66 -26.47
C ASN A 88 -46.59 9.24 -26.94
N ALA A 89 -46.64 10.56 -27.19
CA ALA A 89 -47.79 11.26 -27.74
C ALA A 89 -47.67 11.51 -29.27
N ASP A 90 -46.71 10.86 -29.95
CA ASP A 90 -46.39 11.05 -31.38
C ASP A 90 -46.13 12.52 -31.79
N ALA A 91 -45.77 13.38 -30.82
CA ALA A 91 -45.59 14.81 -31.03
C ALA A 91 -44.16 15.20 -31.46
N ILE A 92 -43.20 14.27 -31.43
CA ILE A 92 -41.82 14.44 -31.88
C ILE A 92 -41.30 13.18 -32.58
N GLN A 93 -40.23 13.32 -33.36
CA GLN A 93 -39.54 12.18 -33.97
C GLN A 93 -38.74 11.39 -32.92
N GLY A 94 -38.80 10.06 -32.95
CA GLY A 94 -38.06 9.18 -32.03
C GLY A 94 -36.53 9.40 -32.05
N VAL A 95 -35.98 9.80 -33.21
CA VAL A 95 -34.55 10.14 -33.37
C VAL A 95 -34.13 11.30 -32.45
N GLN A 96 -35.03 12.25 -32.17
CA GLN A 96 -34.74 13.36 -31.27
C GLN A 96 -34.61 12.90 -29.82
N LEU A 97 -35.50 12.01 -29.37
CA LEU A 97 -35.41 11.38 -28.04
C LEU A 97 -34.13 10.56 -27.93
N GLU A 98 -33.86 9.69 -28.90
CA GLU A 98 -32.66 8.85 -28.94
C GLU A 98 -31.37 9.68 -28.86
N LYS A 99 -31.27 10.76 -29.64
CA LYS A 99 -30.11 11.67 -29.59
C LYS A 99 -29.93 12.29 -28.21
N THR A 100 -31.01 12.75 -27.59
CA THR A 100 -30.95 13.35 -26.24
C THR A 100 -30.56 12.31 -25.19
N GLU A 101 -31.07 11.08 -25.27
CA GLU A 101 -30.66 9.99 -24.38
C GLU A 101 -29.17 9.64 -24.53
N LEU A 102 -28.65 9.61 -25.75
CA LEU A 102 -27.22 9.39 -26.01
C LEU A 102 -26.37 10.51 -25.43
N SER A 103 -26.78 11.78 -25.61
CA SER A 103 -26.10 12.92 -24.99
C SER A 103 -26.12 12.84 -23.46
N PHE A 104 -27.25 12.46 -22.86
CA PHE A 104 -27.38 12.27 -21.41
C PHE A 104 -26.45 11.17 -20.88
N LYS A 105 -26.41 10.01 -21.57
CA LYS A 105 -25.51 8.91 -21.23
C LYS A 105 -24.04 9.33 -21.36
N SER A 106 -23.69 10.04 -22.42
CA SER A 106 -22.33 10.56 -22.63
C SER A 106 -21.91 11.52 -21.51
N ALA A 107 -22.77 12.47 -21.14
CA ALA A 107 -22.51 13.40 -20.05
C ALA A 107 -22.29 12.69 -18.70
N LYS A 108 -23.06 11.64 -18.40
CA LYS A 108 -22.85 10.81 -17.20
C LYS A 108 -21.47 10.12 -17.18
N VAL A 109 -21.01 9.62 -18.32
CA VAL A 109 -19.65 9.02 -18.43
C VAL A 109 -18.56 10.08 -18.23
N GLN A 110 -18.76 11.29 -18.76
CA GLN A 110 -17.85 12.41 -18.54
C GLN A 110 -17.78 12.81 -17.06
N LYS A 111 -18.93 12.89 -16.37
CA LYS A 111 -18.98 13.09 -14.92
C LYS A 111 -18.19 12.02 -14.18
N ALA A 112 -18.42 10.74 -14.48
CA ALA A 112 -17.69 9.65 -13.83
C ALA A 112 -16.17 9.75 -14.03
N THR A 113 -15.73 10.14 -15.22
CA THR A 113 -14.31 10.39 -15.52
C THR A 113 -13.74 11.52 -14.69
N LEU A 114 -14.45 12.65 -14.57
CA LEU A 114 -14.03 13.79 -13.75
C LEU A 114 -13.98 13.45 -12.27
N THR A 115 -14.98 12.73 -11.75
CA THR A 115 -14.98 12.25 -10.36
C THR A 115 -13.78 11.36 -10.08
N GLU A 116 -13.43 10.46 -11.00
CA GLU A 116 -12.24 9.62 -10.85
C GLU A 116 -10.94 10.44 -10.87
N GLN A 117 -10.85 11.46 -11.71
CA GLN A 117 -9.71 12.38 -11.70
C GLN A 117 -9.60 13.13 -10.37
N ILE A 118 -10.72 13.61 -9.82
CA ILE A 118 -10.77 14.26 -8.50
C ILE A 118 -10.34 13.27 -7.41
N ASN A 119 -10.83 12.03 -7.43
CA ASN A 119 -10.43 11.02 -6.44
C ASN A 119 -8.90 10.78 -6.46
N LYS A 120 -8.29 10.79 -7.64
CA LYS A 120 -6.82 10.67 -7.81
C LYS A 120 -6.02 11.88 -7.30
N THR A 121 -6.67 13.00 -7.00
CA THR A 121 -6.03 14.14 -6.32
C THR A 121 -5.80 13.86 -4.83
N ILE A 122 -6.47 12.85 -4.27
CA ILE A 122 -6.32 12.42 -2.88
C ILE A 122 -5.40 11.20 -2.84
N ILE A 123 -4.16 11.40 -2.43
CA ILE A 123 -3.21 10.30 -2.25
C ILE A 123 -3.48 9.69 -0.87
N THR A 124 -3.77 8.39 -0.86
CA THR A 124 -4.14 7.65 0.37
C THR A 124 -3.12 6.56 0.72
N ALA A 125 -3.12 6.12 1.98
CA ALA A 125 -2.25 5.03 2.43
C ALA A 125 -2.70 3.66 1.89
N PRO A 126 -1.83 2.88 1.21
CA PRO A 126 -2.21 1.57 0.67
C PRO A 126 -2.36 0.49 1.75
N PHE A 127 -1.77 0.70 2.92
CA PHE A 127 -1.87 -0.16 4.10
C PHE A 127 -1.66 0.67 5.38
N SER A 128 -2.00 0.10 6.54
CA SER A 128 -1.75 0.73 7.84
C SER A 128 -0.28 0.62 8.23
N GLY A 129 0.34 1.70 8.70
CA GLY A 129 1.76 1.73 9.03
C GLY A 129 2.17 3.08 9.60
N ILE A 130 3.47 3.35 9.58
CA ILE A 130 4.06 4.62 10.04
C ILE A 130 4.71 5.33 8.86
N VAL A 131 4.53 6.64 8.78
CA VAL A 131 5.24 7.50 7.82
C VAL A 131 6.70 7.61 8.24
N THR A 132 7.61 6.99 7.50
CA THR A 132 9.04 6.94 7.82
C THR A 132 9.86 8.00 7.09
N ALA A 133 9.34 8.55 5.99
CA ALA A 133 9.94 9.70 5.32
C ALA A 133 8.87 10.60 4.69
N LYS A 134 9.09 11.91 4.78
CA LYS A 134 8.35 12.94 4.04
C LYS A 134 9.30 13.56 3.02
N LEU A 135 9.00 13.39 1.75
CA LEU A 135 9.84 13.77 0.60
C LEU A 135 9.23 14.90 -0.22
N THR A 136 8.18 15.52 0.32
CA THR A 136 7.43 16.58 -0.35
C THR A 136 6.90 17.58 0.67
N GLU A 137 6.58 18.78 0.19
CA GLU A 137 6.05 19.87 1.00
C GLU A 137 4.90 20.54 0.24
N GLU A 138 4.08 21.29 0.97
CA GLU A 138 3.00 22.08 0.37
C GLU A 138 3.55 23.04 -0.69
N GLY A 139 2.81 23.17 -1.80
CA GLY A 139 3.22 23.97 -2.94
C GLY A 139 4.19 23.29 -3.91
N ALA A 140 4.78 22.15 -3.55
CA ALA A 140 5.59 21.36 -4.48
C ALA A 140 4.75 20.75 -5.61
N PHE A 141 5.41 20.29 -6.67
CA PHE A 141 4.78 19.63 -7.81
C PHE A 141 4.94 18.12 -7.71
N SER A 142 3.87 17.39 -7.98
CA SER A 142 3.81 15.92 -7.95
C SER A 142 3.57 15.35 -9.34
N ALA A 143 4.12 14.16 -9.59
CA ALA A 143 3.90 13.38 -10.81
C ALA A 143 4.10 11.87 -10.55
N PRO A 144 3.57 10.99 -11.41
CA PRO A 144 3.80 9.56 -11.31
C PRO A 144 5.29 9.19 -11.24
N GLY A 145 5.63 8.33 -10.28
CA GLY A 145 7.00 7.88 -10.03
C GLY A 145 7.86 8.84 -9.19
N ILE A 146 7.41 10.07 -8.91
CA ILE A 146 8.08 10.96 -7.96
C ILE A 146 7.61 10.62 -6.55
N PRO A 147 8.50 10.15 -5.65
CA PRO A 147 8.11 9.74 -4.30
C PRO A 147 7.78 10.96 -3.44
N LEU A 148 6.63 10.89 -2.75
CA LEU A 148 6.11 11.93 -1.86
C LEU A 148 6.29 11.57 -0.39
N LEU A 149 5.99 10.31 -0.05
CA LEU A 149 6.03 9.77 1.31
C LEU A 149 6.59 8.35 1.29
N GLN A 150 7.15 7.88 2.41
CA GLN A 150 7.46 6.48 2.64
C GLN A 150 6.63 5.97 3.83
N ILE A 151 5.98 4.82 3.65
CA ILE A 151 5.18 4.16 4.69
C ILE A 151 5.74 2.78 4.95
N THR A 152 5.93 2.48 6.24
CA THR A 152 6.50 1.22 6.70
C THR A 152 5.53 0.56 7.69
N ASP A 153 5.17 -0.70 7.44
CA ASP A 153 4.38 -1.54 8.34
C ASP A 153 5.32 -2.30 9.27
N ILE A 154 5.30 -1.92 10.54
CA ILE A 154 6.07 -2.55 11.63
C ILE A 154 5.18 -3.31 12.62
N SER A 155 3.93 -3.62 12.25
CA SER A 155 3.01 -4.40 13.10
C SER A 155 3.49 -5.84 13.33
N SER A 156 4.23 -6.37 12.36
CA SER A 156 5.04 -7.57 12.48
C SER A 156 6.39 -7.29 11.82
N LEU A 157 7.44 -7.90 12.34
CA LEU A 157 8.77 -7.80 11.76
C LEU A 157 9.14 -9.13 11.15
N LYS A 158 9.81 -9.09 10.01
CA LYS A 158 10.49 -10.24 9.43
C LYS A 158 11.89 -10.26 9.98
N PHE A 159 12.36 -11.41 10.42
CA PHE A 159 13.75 -11.57 10.83
C PHE A 159 14.45 -12.49 9.84
N THR A 160 15.56 -12.05 9.28
CA THR A 160 16.30 -12.80 8.26
C THR A 160 17.69 -13.13 8.79
N VAL A 161 18.04 -14.42 8.81
CA VAL A 161 19.40 -14.92 9.13
C VAL A 161 19.98 -15.63 7.92
N ASN A 162 21.30 -15.58 7.79
CA ASN A 162 22.01 -16.33 6.75
C ASN A 162 22.63 -17.58 7.37
N VAL A 163 22.20 -18.75 6.90
CA VAL A 163 22.57 -20.06 7.45
C VAL A 163 23.43 -20.82 6.44
N PRO A 164 24.57 -21.42 6.83
CA PRO A 164 25.37 -22.28 5.97
C PRO A 164 24.57 -23.48 5.44
N GLU A 165 24.86 -23.94 4.21
CA GLU A 165 24.15 -25.06 3.57
C GLU A 165 24.08 -26.32 4.45
N GLN A 166 25.17 -26.62 5.15
CA GLN A 166 25.31 -27.82 5.98
C GLN A 166 24.34 -27.84 7.17
N GLU A 167 23.87 -26.67 7.60
CA GLU A 167 23.01 -26.49 8.78
C GLU A 167 21.56 -26.15 8.39
N LEU A 168 21.28 -25.98 7.09
CA LEU A 168 19.96 -25.60 6.57
C LEU A 168 18.87 -26.63 6.91
N SER A 169 19.25 -27.92 7.04
CA SER A 169 18.34 -29.01 7.42
C SER A 169 17.74 -28.85 8.82
N GLN A 170 18.31 -27.99 9.68
CA GLN A 170 17.79 -27.71 11.01
C GLN A 170 16.63 -26.70 11.00
N PHE A 171 16.36 -26.07 9.87
CA PHE A 171 15.33 -25.03 9.70
C PHE A 171 14.15 -25.56 8.91
N GLU A 172 13.14 -26.07 9.63
CA GLU A 172 11.91 -26.55 9.00
C GLU A 172 10.85 -25.45 8.92
N THR A 173 10.14 -25.38 7.79
CA THR A 173 9.04 -24.44 7.61
C THR A 173 7.96 -24.71 8.65
N ASN A 174 7.43 -23.65 9.25
CA ASN A 174 6.48 -23.66 10.36
C ASN A 174 7.01 -24.02 11.74
N GLN A 175 8.30 -24.32 11.90
CA GLN A 175 8.90 -24.51 13.21
C GLN A 175 9.18 -23.17 13.90
N GLN A 176 9.06 -23.14 15.23
CA GLN A 176 9.22 -21.95 16.06
C GLN A 176 10.59 -21.96 16.74
N TYR A 177 11.28 -20.83 16.69
CA TYR A 177 12.62 -20.66 17.25
C TYR A 177 12.63 -19.44 18.18
N ALA A 178 13.44 -19.52 19.23
CA ALA A 178 13.67 -18.39 20.12
C ALA A 178 14.51 -17.33 19.40
N LEU A 179 14.09 -16.09 19.51
CA LEU A 179 14.79 -14.92 19.00
C LEU A 179 15.17 -14.03 20.18
N SER A 180 16.34 -13.41 20.11
CA SER A 180 16.78 -12.39 21.06
C SER A 180 17.10 -11.12 20.27
N ALA A 181 16.69 -9.97 20.80
CA ALA A 181 17.05 -8.67 20.25
C ALA A 181 17.92 -7.94 21.28
N ASP A 182 19.06 -7.40 20.85
CA ASP A 182 19.99 -6.68 21.74
C ASP A 182 19.35 -5.48 22.43
N ALA A 183 18.39 -4.83 21.76
CA ALA A 183 17.61 -3.73 22.32
C ALA A 183 16.65 -4.16 23.44
N TYR A 184 16.29 -5.44 23.51
CA TYR A 184 15.33 -6.01 24.45
C TYR A 184 15.79 -7.40 24.95
N PRO A 185 16.90 -7.48 25.72
CA PRO A 185 17.53 -8.75 26.10
C PRO A 185 16.66 -9.61 27.02
N GLU A 186 15.71 -9.02 27.76
CA GLU A 186 14.81 -9.74 28.66
C GLU A 186 13.48 -10.15 28.00
N THR A 187 13.23 -9.72 26.76
CA THR A 187 12.02 -10.09 26.02
C THR A 187 12.28 -11.38 25.26
N VAL A 188 11.60 -12.45 25.64
CA VAL A 188 11.61 -13.70 24.86
C VAL A 188 10.80 -13.46 23.59
N LEU A 189 11.50 -13.25 22.48
CA LEU A 189 10.89 -13.21 21.16
C LEU A 189 10.86 -14.64 20.59
N SER A 190 9.88 -14.92 19.76
CA SER A 190 9.82 -16.18 19.03
C SER A 190 9.40 -15.89 17.60
N GLY A 191 10.05 -16.54 16.64
CA GLY A 191 9.72 -16.41 15.23
C GLY A 191 9.46 -17.77 14.61
N LYS A 192 8.52 -17.82 13.69
CA LYS A 192 8.18 -19.01 12.91
C LYS A 192 8.87 -18.94 11.56
N VAL A 193 9.53 -20.02 11.13
CA VAL A 193 10.16 -20.05 9.79
C VAL A 193 9.06 -20.01 8.71
N ILE A 194 9.12 -18.98 7.87
CA ILE A 194 8.21 -18.78 6.75
C ILE A 194 8.86 -19.10 5.40
N MET A 195 10.20 -19.03 5.32
CA MET A 195 10.93 -19.27 4.09
C MET A 195 12.36 -19.71 4.37
N THR A 196 12.81 -20.74 3.65
CA THR A 196 14.23 -21.07 3.46
C THR A 196 14.61 -20.74 2.02
N GLY A 197 15.61 -19.89 1.81
CA GLY A 197 16.06 -19.48 0.49
C GLY A 197 16.57 -20.66 -0.32
N SER A 198 16.30 -20.66 -1.63
CA SER A 198 16.76 -21.70 -2.57
C SER A 198 18.06 -21.32 -3.30
N LYS A 199 18.63 -20.15 -3.00
CA LYS A 199 19.85 -19.63 -3.62
C LYS A 199 20.81 -19.12 -2.53
N ALA A 200 22.05 -19.58 -2.59
CA ALA A 200 23.12 -19.09 -1.72
C ALA A 200 23.51 -17.65 -2.08
N ASN A 201 23.87 -16.87 -1.06
CA ASN A 201 24.53 -15.58 -1.22
C ASN A 201 26.04 -15.78 -1.52
N MET A 202 26.78 -14.66 -1.68
CA MET A 202 28.23 -14.70 -1.98
C MET A 202 29.08 -15.39 -0.89
N GLY A 203 28.55 -15.55 0.33
CA GLY A 203 29.20 -16.22 1.45
C GLY A 203 28.82 -17.69 1.62
N ASN A 204 28.24 -18.33 0.61
CA ASN A 204 27.76 -19.72 0.65
C ASN A 204 26.76 -20.00 1.80
N SER A 205 25.92 -19.01 2.11
CA SER A 205 24.84 -19.14 3.09
C SER A 205 23.49 -18.80 2.45
N PHE A 206 22.44 -19.41 2.98
CA PHE A 206 21.07 -19.31 2.49
C PHE A 206 20.24 -18.47 3.47
N PRO A 207 19.43 -17.52 2.99
CA PRO A 207 18.59 -16.72 3.87
C PRO A 207 17.43 -17.57 4.41
N VAL A 208 17.30 -17.65 5.73
CA VAL A 208 16.13 -18.20 6.42
C VAL A 208 15.36 -17.04 7.04
N GLN A 209 14.07 -16.94 6.72
CA GLN A 209 13.21 -15.84 7.15
C GLN A 209 12.17 -16.33 8.16
N PHE A 210 11.99 -15.52 9.20
CA PHE A 210 11.11 -15.75 10.33
C PHE A 210 10.07 -14.63 10.41
N GLN A 211 8.90 -14.94 10.95
CA GLN A 211 7.84 -13.97 11.27
C GLN A 211 7.16 -14.32 12.60
#